data_AF-A0A1W0WVK1-F1
#
_entry.id   AF-A0A1W0WVK1-F1
#
_cell.length_a   1.000
_cell.length_b   1.000
_cell.length_c   1.000
_cell.angle_alpha   90.00
_cell.angle_beta   90.00
_cell.angle_gamma   90.00
#
_symmetry.space_group_name_H-M   'P 1'
#
loop_
_entity.id
_entity.type
_entity.pdbx_description
1 polymer ?
#
loop_
_entity_poly.entity_id
_entity_poly.type
_entity_poly.pdbx_seq_one_letter_code
_entity_poly.pdbx_strand_id
1 'polypeptide(L)'
;MAFHLGRKEFIENLSSDVLDVEHTIRRLTSHLPAGAVTLRSWKYPGTNCLDVDTSNLVNCFRFNARNSDDSVKAHLIITELLIDRLVAFLFVCASLMEEQISTGDPNKALLQCERKLTERNTIAAVATYFGRIYLSFLTTWGIGVPSGGATVDGGTQTDEEFKPHAPCPECPWKCQWLEDVCAIIRRSVYSQLEDLKDAKSAAKVKHMYNCAVAENKDVKEATRLLETDMADSKALITRKETEIRATQKRIETVKKDFLQTGAEKSTLENSLKELEVAAGNSQAESAAQLTENQLLQTDLEGITSSCGVLAEQTKAYESKIRARRTVYELSALSMREQNGFLLENVRKMKERIQEVEKVYDPQWQMKLREVEEKVKSVRELFEDSDGLAKFHDGRIVDLNFQHNQLVDQNQNLQAELKRLQAGT
;
A
#
# COMPACT_ATOMS: atom_id res chain seq x y z
N MET A 1 24.95 5.74 64.97
CA MET A 1 24.78 7.02 64.25
C MET A 1 23.37 7.25 63.70
N ALA A 2 22.50 6.23 63.51
CA ALA A 2 21.16 6.39 62.92
C ALA A 2 20.04 6.91 63.85
N PHE A 3 20.32 7.22 65.14
CA PHE A 3 19.28 7.47 66.16
C PHE A 3 18.72 8.92 66.21
N HIS A 4 19.21 9.84 65.37
CA HIS A 4 18.84 11.27 65.40
C HIS A 4 18.22 11.80 64.09
N LEU A 5 18.09 10.96 63.06
CA LEU A 5 17.47 11.34 61.80
C LEU A 5 15.97 11.61 62.01
N GLY A 6 15.46 12.65 61.38
CA GLY A 6 14.03 13.00 61.42
C GLY A 6 13.51 13.62 62.72
N ARG A 7 14.36 13.90 63.73
CA ARG A 7 13.88 14.60 64.94
C ARG A 7 13.62 16.08 64.66
N LYS A 8 12.55 16.61 65.27
CA LYS A 8 12.08 17.99 65.15
C LYS A 8 13.18 19.02 65.40
N GLU A 9 13.87 18.92 66.55
CA GLU A 9 14.90 19.88 66.97
C GLU A 9 16.03 20.02 65.93
N PHE A 10 16.51 18.90 65.37
CA PHE A 10 17.57 18.95 64.36
C PHE A 10 17.09 19.56 63.03
N ILE A 11 15.87 19.25 62.62
CA ILE A 11 15.29 19.82 61.39
C ILE A 11 15.10 21.33 61.54
N GLU A 12 14.62 21.79 62.69
CA GLU A 12 14.38 23.21 62.98
C GLU A 12 15.71 23.98 63.12
N ASN A 13 16.72 23.40 63.77
CA ASN A 13 18.06 24.00 63.86
C ASN A 13 18.72 24.09 62.48
N LEU A 14 18.72 23.00 61.70
CA LEU A 14 19.27 23.00 60.34
C LEU A 14 18.55 24.02 59.44
N SER A 15 17.24 24.15 59.59
CA SER A 15 16.43 25.16 58.88
C SER A 15 16.90 26.58 59.20
N SER A 16 17.18 26.87 60.48
CA SER A 16 17.74 28.16 60.89
C SER A 16 19.14 28.37 60.31
N ASP A 17 20.01 27.36 60.37
CA ASP A 17 21.39 27.45 59.88
C ASP A 17 21.44 27.76 58.37
N VAL A 18 20.56 27.10 57.60
CA VAL A 18 20.41 27.34 56.16
C VAL A 18 20.04 28.80 55.88
N LEU A 19 19.10 29.37 56.64
CA LEU A 19 18.66 30.75 56.47
C LEU A 19 19.71 31.76 56.92
N ASP A 20 20.46 31.47 57.99
CA ASP A 20 21.57 32.30 58.47
C ASP A 20 22.70 32.39 57.42
N VAL A 21 23.08 31.26 56.81
CA VAL A 21 24.09 31.22 55.75
C VAL A 21 23.59 31.96 54.51
N GLU A 22 22.33 31.73 54.09
CA GLU A 22 21.71 32.44 52.97
C GLU A 22 21.68 33.96 53.19
N HIS A 23 21.30 34.41 54.39
CA HIS A 23 21.31 35.83 54.72
C HIS A 23 22.73 36.42 54.61
N THR A 24 23.73 35.68 55.09
CA THR A 24 25.14 36.10 55.00
C THR A 24 25.61 36.18 53.55
N ILE A 25 25.27 35.20 52.71
CA ILE A 25 25.54 35.21 51.27
C ILE A 25 24.96 36.48 50.64
N ARG A 26 23.67 36.75 50.86
CA ARG A 26 23.00 37.93 50.28
C ARG A 26 23.65 39.24 50.73
N ARG A 27 24.08 39.33 52.00
CA ARG A 27 24.80 40.50 52.54
C ARG A 27 26.17 40.68 51.90
N LEU A 28 26.88 39.58 51.61
CA LEU A 28 28.18 39.65 50.94
C LEU A 28 28.03 40.00 49.45
N THR A 29 26.98 39.50 48.79
CA THR A 29 26.74 39.73 47.36
C THR A 29 26.02 41.05 47.08
N SER A 30 25.40 41.71 48.06
CA SER A 30 24.67 42.97 47.84
C SER A 30 25.57 44.11 47.34
N HIS A 31 26.87 44.01 47.57
CA HIS A 31 27.87 44.98 47.10
C HIS A 31 28.50 44.59 45.77
N LEU A 32 28.25 43.38 45.27
CA LEU A 32 28.79 42.88 44.02
C LEU A 32 27.95 43.34 42.83
N PRO A 33 28.56 43.61 41.66
CA PRO A 33 27.82 43.82 40.42
C PRO A 33 26.91 42.63 40.11
N ALA A 34 25.72 42.90 39.55
CA ALA A 34 24.82 41.86 39.10
C ALA A 34 25.53 40.94 38.10
N GLY A 35 25.55 39.63 38.38
CA GLY A 35 26.25 38.63 37.55
C GLY A 35 27.73 38.45 37.87
N ALA A 36 28.28 39.07 38.92
CA ALA A 36 29.65 38.81 39.37
C ALA A 36 29.87 37.36 39.84
N VAL A 37 28.81 36.71 40.32
CA VAL A 37 28.83 35.30 40.74
C VAL A 37 27.94 34.49 39.81
N THR A 38 28.56 33.69 38.94
CA THR A 38 27.87 32.82 37.97
C THR A 38 28.07 31.35 38.32
N LEU A 39 27.78 31.00 39.57
CA LEU A 39 27.85 29.61 40.02
C LEU A 39 26.47 28.96 39.94
N ARG A 40 26.41 27.71 39.50
CA ARG A 40 25.20 26.88 39.59
C ARG A 40 25.07 26.26 40.97
N SER A 41 23.84 26.14 41.48
CA SER A 41 23.59 25.37 42.70
C SER A 41 24.04 23.93 42.48
N TRP A 42 24.75 23.36 43.46
CA TRP A 42 25.17 21.97 43.44
C TRP A 42 23.96 21.04 43.56
N LYS A 43 22.99 21.41 44.41
CA LYS A 43 21.76 20.64 44.59
C LYS A 43 20.76 20.83 43.45
N TYR A 44 20.70 22.04 42.87
CA TYR A 44 19.82 22.38 41.76
C TYR A 44 20.63 22.90 40.56
N PRO A 45 21.29 22.02 39.78
CA PRO A 45 22.23 22.42 38.72
C PRO A 45 21.63 23.35 37.64
N GLY A 46 20.31 23.33 37.46
CA GLY A 46 19.59 24.21 36.54
C GLY A 46 19.42 25.65 37.01
N THR A 47 19.70 25.95 38.28
CA THR A 47 19.46 27.25 38.93
C THR A 47 20.79 27.88 39.32
N ASN A 48 20.92 29.22 39.20
CA ASN A 48 22.08 29.90 39.78
C ASN A 48 22.04 29.71 41.31
N CYS A 49 23.18 29.54 41.96
CA CYS A 49 23.23 29.32 43.40
C CYS A 49 22.58 30.48 44.17
N LEU A 50 22.69 31.73 43.70
CA LEU A 50 22.10 32.90 44.36
C LEU A 50 20.60 33.04 44.13
N ASP A 51 20.05 32.34 43.12
CA ASP A 51 18.63 32.40 42.76
C ASP A 51 17.80 31.27 43.42
N VAL A 52 18.43 30.43 44.25
CA VAL A 52 17.73 29.37 44.97
C VAL A 52 16.81 29.99 46.03
N ASP A 53 15.51 29.69 45.95
CA ASP A 53 14.52 30.13 46.94
C ASP A 53 14.61 29.30 48.23
N THR A 54 15.68 29.57 48.98
CA THR A 54 16.03 28.88 50.23
C THR A 54 14.93 29.00 51.28
N SER A 55 14.26 30.16 51.35
CA SER A 55 13.16 30.40 52.29
C SER A 55 11.98 29.48 52.03
N ASN A 56 11.57 29.34 50.76
CA ASN A 56 10.48 28.44 50.41
C ASN A 56 10.86 26.98 50.64
N LEU A 57 12.08 26.58 50.27
CA LEU A 57 12.55 25.20 50.46
C LEU A 57 12.56 24.78 51.94
N VAL A 58 13.06 25.64 52.84
CA VAL A 58 13.01 25.39 54.28
C VAL A 58 11.55 25.27 54.78
N ASN A 59 10.64 26.05 54.21
CA ASN A 59 9.22 25.97 54.56
C ASN A 59 8.52 24.70 54.05
N CYS A 60 8.92 24.18 52.89
CA CYS A 60 8.38 22.95 52.32
C CYS A 60 8.83 21.69 53.06
N PHE A 61 10.02 21.70 53.65
CA PHE A 61 10.62 20.54 54.29
C PHE A 61 10.67 20.70 55.81
N ARG A 62 9.53 20.58 56.48
CA ARG A 62 9.42 20.71 57.95
C ARG A 62 9.24 19.35 58.62
N PHE A 63 9.45 19.33 59.94
CA PHE A 63 9.12 18.18 60.77
C PHE A 63 7.64 17.81 60.65
N ASN A 64 7.36 16.52 60.46
CA ASN A 64 6.02 15.97 60.38
C ASN A 64 5.83 14.93 61.51
N ALA A 65 5.17 15.34 62.59
CA ALA A 65 4.88 14.47 63.74
C ALA A 65 4.06 13.22 63.36
N ARG A 66 3.30 13.27 62.26
CA ARG A 66 2.44 12.16 61.81
C ARG A 66 3.12 11.19 60.87
N ASN A 67 4.29 11.57 60.34
CA ASN A 67 5.03 10.75 59.38
C ASN A 67 6.54 10.86 59.61
N SER A 68 7.11 9.80 60.19
CA SER A 68 8.54 9.71 60.46
C SER A 68 9.36 9.75 59.19
N ASP A 69 8.88 9.16 58.10
CA ASP A 69 9.61 9.07 56.84
C ASP A 69 9.70 10.43 56.15
N ASP A 70 8.61 11.22 56.19
CA ASP A 70 8.62 12.61 55.74
C ASP A 70 9.60 13.46 56.56
N SER A 71 9.68 13.22 57.87
CA SER A 71 10.60 13.92 58.76
C SER A 71 12.06 13.55 58.47
N VAL A 72 12.36 12.27 58.24
CA VAL A 72 13.71 11.83 57.83
C VAL A 72 14.08 12.45 56.48
N LYS A 73 13.14 12.46 55.53
CA LYS A 73 13.33 13.09 54.22
C LYS A 73 13.57 14.59 54.34
N ALA A 74 12.79 15.30 55.15
CA ALA A 74 12.97 16.72 55.42
C ALA A 74 14.36 17.01 56.01
N HIS A 75 14.78 16.21 57.00
CA HIS A 75 16.11 16.32 57.61
C HIS A 75 17.22 16.19 56.55
N LEU A 76 17.19 15.14 55.71
CA LEU A 76 18.20 14.95 54.65
C LEU A 76 18.21 16.11 53.65
N ILE A 77 17.03 16.55 53.22
CA ILE A 77 16.91 17.61 52.23
C ILE A 77 17.43 18.96 52.75
N ILE A 78 17.16 19.30 54.01
CA ILE A 78 17.69 20.51 54.62
C ILE A 78 19.19 20.40 54.82
N THR A 79 19.73 19.25 55.22
CA THR A 79 21.19 19.04 55.31
C THR A 79 21.88 19.25 53.96
N GLU A 80 21.34 18.68 52.89
CA GLU A 80 21.87 18.91 51.54
C GLU A 80 21.75 20.38 51.10
N LEU A 81 20.66 21.06 51.51
CA LEU A 81 20.49 22.49 51.24
C LEU A 81 21.53 23.33 52.00
N LEU A 82 21.85 22.96 53.24
CA LEU A 82 22.93 23.59 54.01
C LEU A 82 24.29 23.43 53.31
N ILE A 83 24.61 22.22 52.84
CA ILE A 83 25.82 21.96 52.05
C ILE A 83 25.85 22.86 50.81
N ASP A 84 24.75 22.93 50.07
CA ASP A 84 24.64 23.77 48.87
C ASP A 84 24.85 25.26 49.19
N ARG A 85 24.28 25.77 50.29
CA ARG A 85 24.50 27.15 50.75
C ARG A 85 25.95 27.38 51.18
N LEU A 86 26.58 26.44 51.87
CA LEU A 86 27.98 26.57 52.29
C LEU A 86 28.93 26.58 51.09
N VAL A 87 28.66 25.78 50.06
CA VAL A 87 29.40 25.84 48.78
C VAL A 87 29.19 27.18 48.10
N ALA A 88 27.97 27.71 48.05
CA ALA A 88 27.71 29.03 47.49
C ALA A 88 28.46 30.13 48.25
N PHE A 89 28.45 30.10 49.59
CA PHE A 89 29.21 31.02 50.44
C PHE A 89 30.70 31.00 50.11
N LEU A 90 31.26 29.80 49.99
CA LEU A 90 32.66 29.57 49.62
C LEU A 90 33.06 30.26 48.32
N PHE A 91 32.23 30.09 47.29
CA PHE A 91 32.47 30.71 45.99
C PHE A 91 32.31 32.23 46.04
N VAL A 92 31.31 32.75 46.76
CA VAL A 92 31.14 34.19 46.94
C VAL A 92 32.36 34.81 47.61
N CYS A 93 32.91 34.17 48.64
CA CYS A 93 34.15 34.61 49.26
C CYS A 93 35.33 34.61 48.28
N ALA A 94 35.46 33.59 47.44
CA ALA A 94 36.51 33.53 46.42
C ALA A 94 36.37 34.67 45.40
N SER A 95 35.16 34.95 44.91
CA SER A 95 34.89 36.05 43.99
C SER A 95 35.18 37.42 44.59
N LEU A 96 34.83 37.64 45.87
CA LEU A 96 35.17 38.87 46.59
C LEU A 96 36.68 39.05 46.74
N MET A 97 37.42 37.97 47.02
CA MET A 97 38.89 38.03 47.06
C MET A 97 39.47 38.40 45.69
N GLU A 98 38.93 37.85 44.61
CA GLU A 98 39.38 38.17 43.24
C GLU A 98 39.14 39.63 42.87
N GLU A 99 37.99 40.20 43.25
CA GLU A 99 37.67 41.61 43.02
C GLU A 99 38.63 42.53 43.79
N GLN A 100 38.85 42.27 45.08
CA GLN A 100 39.77 43.05 45.92
C GLN A 100 41.21 43.01 45.40
N ILE A 101 41.66 41.86 44.90
CA ILE A 101 42.99 41.71 44.26
C ILE A 101 43.05 42.48 42.93
N SER A 102 41.95 42.55 42.19
CA SER A 102 41.89 43.22 40.88
C SER A 102 41.83 44.74 40.97
N THR A 103 41.32 45.30 42.08
CA THR A 103 41.25 46.75 42.30
C THR A 103 42.56 47.38 42.80
N GLY A 104 43.58 46.57 43.12
CA GLY A 104 44.91 47.04 43.53
C GLY A 104 45.95 46.95 42.41
N ASP A 105 46.26 48.10 41.80
CA ASP A 105 47.39 48.38 40.87
C ASP A 105 47.19 47.98 39.37
N PRO A 106 47.21 48.95 38.42
CA PRO A 106 46.94 48.73 36.99
C PRO A 106 47.97 47.91 36.19
N ASN A 107 49.15 47.59 36.73
CA ASN A 107 50.27 47.04 35.92
C ASN A 107 50.23 45.53 35.63
N LYS A 108 49.04 44.92 35.59
CA LYS A 108 48.90 43.45 35.67
C LYS A 108 48.22 42.80 34.46
N ALA A 109 48.74 43.07 33.27
CA ALA A 109 48.55 42.20 32.11
C ALA A 109 49.28 40.83 32.26
N LEU A 110 50.31 40.76 33.10
CA LEU A 110 51.03 39.52 33.44
C LEU A 110 50.25 38.59 34.39
N LEU A 111 49.27 39.11 35.16
CA LEU A 111 48.49 38.30 36.11
C LEU A 111 47.30 37.57 35.51
N GLN A 112 46.88 37.88 34.29
CA GLN A 112 45.80 37.14 33.64
C GLN A 112 46.19 35.70 33.25
N CYS A 113 47.49 35.42 33.08
CA CYS A 113 48.00 34.05 32.94
C CYS A 113 48.20 33.34 34.29
N GLU A 114 48.58 34.06 35.35
CA GLU A 114 48.57 33.51 36.71
C GLU A 114 47.14 33.19 37.17
N ARG A 115 46.13 34.00 36.82
CA ARG A 115 44.72 33.85 37.21
C ARG A 115 44.15 32.44 37.07
N LYS A 116 44.46 31.68 36.02
CA LYS A 116 43.93 30.30 35.84
C LYS A 116 44.62 29.27 36.76
N LEU A 117 45.88 29.51 37.12
CA LEU A 117 46.62 28.70 38.09
C LEU A 117 46.27 29.11 39.53
N THR A 118 46.04 30.40 39.77
CA THR A 118 45.56 30.92 41.05
C THR A 118 44.09 30.57 41.28
N GLU A 119 43.19 30.50 40.29
CA GLU A 119 41.81 30.02 40.51
C GLU A 119 41.80 28.59 41.09
N ARG A 120 42.59 27.67 40.53
CA ARG A 120 42.69 26.30 41.02
C ARG A 120 43.36 26.22 42.41
N ASN A 121 44.42 26.99 42.64
CA ASN A 121 45.14 26.99 43.92
C ASN A 121 44.44 27.81 45.01
N THR A 122 43.70 28.85 44.66
CA THR A 122 42.87 29.66 45.56
C THR A 122 41.61 28.90 45.90
N ILE A 123 40.94 28.22 44.95
CA ILE A 123 39.85 27.30 45.29
C ILE A 123 40.35 26.15 46.17
N ALA A 124 41.55 25.59 45.92
CA ALA A 124 42.13 24.56 46.78
C ALA A 124 42.55 25.09 48.17
N ALA A 125 43.12 26.30 48.26
CA ALA A 125 43.51 26.94 49.51
C ALA A 125 42.28 27.39 50.31
N VAL A 126 41.29 27.99 49.66
CA VAL A 126 39.99 28.34 50.22
C VAL A 126 39.25 27.07 50.64
N ALA A 127 39.23 25.99 49.85
CA ALA A 127 38.63 24.72 50.26
C ALA A 127 39.36 24.06 51.44
N THR A 128 40.68 24.17 51.52
CA THR A 128 41.47 23.64 52.65
C THR A 128 41.25 24.47 53.92
N TYR A 129 41.21 25.79 53.78
CA TYR A 129 41.03 26.73 54.88
C TYR A 129 39.58 26.72 55.38
N PHE A 130 38.63 26.66 54.45
CA PHE A 130 37.22 26.49 54.76
C PHE A 130 36.92 25.09 55.25
N GLY A 131 37.63 24.05 54.79
CA GLY A 131 37.56 22.73 55.41
C GLY A 131 37.89 22.80 56.89
N ARG A 132 38.90 23.59 57.29
CA ARG A 132 39.25 23.82 58.70
C ARG A 132 38.22 24.69 59.44
N ILE A 133 37.73 25.77 58.83
CA ILE A 133 36.67 26.61 59.41
C ILE A 133 35.36 25.83 59.55
N TYR A 134 35.00 25.01 58.57
CA TYR A 134 33.82 24.17 58.55
C TYR A 134 33.91 23.05 59.59
N LEU A 135 35.05 22.37 59.70
CA LEU A 135 35.32 21.43 60.79
C LEU A 135 35.21 22.12 62.16
N SER A 136 35.74 23.34 62.30
CA SER A 136 35.63 24.15 63.51
C SER A 136 34.18 24.62 63.77
N PHE A 137 33.42 24.95 62.73
CA PHE A 137 32.01 25.34 62.80
C PHE A 137 31.17 24.15 63.28
N LEU A 138 31.31 22.99 62.66
CA LEU A 138 30.62 21.75 63.07
C LEU A 138 30.94 21.35 64.52
N THR A 139 32.21 21.51 64.94
CA THR A 139 32.61 21.21 66.33
C THR A 139 32.16 22.27 67.34
N THR A 140 32.12 23.55 66.97
CA THR A 140 31.70 24.64 67.87
C THR A 140 30.18 24.73 68.00
N TRP A 141 29.44 24.40 66.95
CA TRP A 141 27.97 24.46 66.91
C TRP A 141 27.27 23.17 67.38
N GLY A 142 28.02 22.11 67.70
CA GLY A 142 27.42 20.86 68.18
C GLY A 142 26.48 20.19 67.17
N ILE A 143 26.67 20.42 65.88
CA ILE A 143 25.88 19.76 64.83
C ILE A 143 26.21 18.26 64.88
N GLY A 144 25.31 17.49 65.51
CA GLY A 144 25.41 16.04 65.66
C GLY A 144 25.84 15.53 67.05
N VAL A 145 26.02 16.39 68.05
CA VAL A 145 26.31 15.93 69.43
C VAL A 145 25.36 16.63 70.41
N PRO A 146 24.49 15.88 71.13
CA PRO A 146 23.65 16.47 72.16
C PRO A 146 24.54 17.14 73.21
N SER A 147 24.19 18.36 73.60
CA SER A 147 24.74 19.01 74.77
C SER A 147 24.40 18.19 76.02
N GLY A 148 25.35 17.38 76.48
CA GLY A 148 25.39 16.84 77.84
C GLY A 148 24.28 15.87 78.23
N GLY A 149 24.61 14.58 78.25
CA GLY A 149 24.17 13.61 79.25
C GLY A 149 22.72 13.67 79.77
N ALA A 150 21.75 13.26 78.96
CA ALA A 150 20.53 12.65 79.48
C ALA A 150 20.30 11.33 78.74
N THR A 151 20.56 10.22 79.42
CA THR A 151 20.05 8.90 79.03
C THR A 151 18.53 8.96 79.10
N VAL A 152 17.87 9.08 77.95
CA VAL A 152 16.41 8.96 77.85
C VAL A 152 16.11 7.58 77.33
N ASP A 153 15.55 6.77 78.23
CA ASP A 153 15.01 5.44 77.94
C ASP A 153 13.90 5.52 76.89
N GLY A 154 13.78 4.43 76.14
CA GLY A 154 13.00 4.37 74.92
C GLY A 154 11.52 4.70 75.08
N GLY A 155 10.98 5.29 74.01
CA GLY A 155 9.57 5.15 73.65
C GLY A 155 8.64 6.22 74.18
N THR A 156 8.77 7.46 73.68
CA THR A 156 7.65 8.33 73.23
C THR A 156 8.23 9.66 72.74
N GLN A 157 7.86 10.10 71.53
CA GLN A 157 8.12 11.48 71.07
C GLN A 157 7.29 12.42 71.95
N THR A 158 7.95 13.21 72.80
CA THR A 158 7.28 14.18 73.67
C THR A 158 6.93 15.44 72.88
N ASP A 159 5.65 15.83 72.94
CA ASP A 159 5.00 16.99 72.32
C ASP A 159 5.34 18.32 73.03
N GLU A 160 6.54 18.45 73.60
CA GLU A 160 6.93 19.72 74.22
C GLU A 160 7.20 20.78 73.14
N GLU A 161 6.57 21.94 73.32
CA GLU A 161 6.62 23.07 72.42
C GLU A 161 8.04 23.64 72.38
N PHE A 162 8.85 23.15 71.44
CA PHE A 162 10.15 23.72 71.10
C PHE A 162 9.97 25.21 70.80
N LYS A 163 10.55 26.06 71.66
CA LYS A 163 10.71 27.48 71.40
C LYS A 163 12.02 27.65 70.66
N PRO A 164 12.03 27.82 69.32
CA PRO A 164 13.26 28.17 68.63
C PRO A 164 13.87 29.39 69.31
N HIS A 165 15.19 29.39 69.49
CA HIS A 165 15.86 30.62 69.89
C HIS A 165 15.49 31.69 68.86
N ALA A 166 14.73 32.70 69.28
CA ALA A 166 14.40 33.82 68.42
C ALA A 166 15.72 34.36 67.85
N PRO A 167 15.82 34.65 66.54
CA PRO A 167 17.01 35.22 65.96
C PRO A 167 17.29 36.54 66.69
N CYS A 168 18.26 36.53 67.60
CA CYS A 168 18.63 37.70 68.36
C CYS A 168 19.38 38.65 67.43
N PRO A 169 18.81 39.83 67.09
CA PRO A 169 19.44 40.78 66.16
C PRO A 169 20.76 41.35 66.70
N GLU A 170 21.04 41.14 67.99
CA GLU A 170 22.16 41.74 68.72
C GLU A 170 23.00 40.69 69.47
N CYS A 171 23.02 39.41 69.07
CA CYS A 171 23.93 38.46 69.73
C CYS A 171 25.38 38.80 69.36
N PRO A 172 26.21 39.35 70.29
CA PRO A 172 27.52 39.90 69.95
C PRO A 172 28.47 38.80 69.46
N TRP A 173 28.25 37.55 69.91
CA TRP A 173 29.13 36.42 69.60
C TRP A 173 29.05 35.95 68.15
N LYS A 174 27.88 36.02 67.49
CA LYS A 174 27.77 35.64 66.07
C LYS A 174 28.40 36.69 65.15
N CYS A 175 28.18 37.99 65.42
CA CYS A 175 28.81 39.08 64.68
C CYS A 175 30.32 39.15 64.93
N GLN A 176 30.76 39.03 66.19
CA GLN A 176 32.17 39.00 66.56
C GLN A 176 32.89 37.80 65.93
N TRP A 177 32.27 36.61 65.90
CA TRP A 177 32.86 35.44 65.24
C TRP A 177 32.99 35.63 63.72
N LEU A 178 31.99 36.20 63.06
CA LEU A 178 32.09 36.54 61.63
C LEU A 178 33.20 37.56 61.37
N GLU A 179 33.35 38.57 62.23
CA GLU A 179 34.47 39.53 62.14
C GLU A 179 35.82 38.87 62.43
N ASP A 180 35.90 37.97 63.40
CA ASP A 180 37.11 37.25 63.77
C ASP A 180 37.51 36.29 62.64
N VAL A 181 36.58 35.58 62.02
CA VAL A 181 36.84 34.75 60.83
C VAL A 181 37.31 35.63 59.67
N CYS A 182 36.66 36.76 59.42
CA CYS A 182 37.12 37.72 58.41
C CYS A 182 38.53 38.27 58.74
N ALA A 183 38.84 38.51 60.01
CA ALA A 183 40.13 39.03 60.47
C ALA A 183 41.24 37.99 60.39
N ILE A 184 40.96 36.72 60.70
CA ILE A 184 41.91 35.60 60.57
C ILE A 184 42.18 35.33 59.08
N ILE A 185 41.14 35.36 58.23
CA ILE A 185 41.31 35.28 56.78
C ILE A 185 42.20 36.42 56.29
N ARG A 186 41.93 37.68 56.68
CA ARG A 186 42.80 38.82 56.33
C ARG A 186 44.23 38.60 56.81
N ARG A 187 44.45 38.26 58.09
CA ARG A 187 45.80 38.04 58.64
C ARG A 187 46.56 36.93 57.92
N SER A 188 45.91 35.83 57.61
CA SER A 188 46.54 34.69 56.92
C SER A 188 46.91 35.04 55.47
N VAL A 189 46.10 35.86 54.79
CA VAL A 189 46.42 36.36 53.44
C VAL A 189 47.58 37.36 53.50
N TYR A 190 47.59 38.27 54.48
CA TYR A 190 48.67 39.26 54.64
C TYR A 190 50.00 38.62 55.07
N SER A 191 49.99 37.62 55.96
CA SER A 191 51.22 36.95 56.41
C SER A 191 51.88 36.15 55.30
N GLN A 192 51.08 35.49 54.44
CA GLN A 192 51.63 34.80 53.26
C GLN A 192 52.14 35.77 52.19
N LEU A 193 51.59 36.99 52.13
CA LEU A 193 52.12 38.07 51.30
C LEU A 193 53.47 38.61 51.82
N GLU A 194 53.71 38.55 53.13
CA GLU A 194 55.01 38.89 53.74
C GLU A 194 56.05 37.77 53.59
N ASP A 195 55.66 36.50 53.73
CA ASP A 195 56.54 35.35 53.49
C ASP A 195 57.03 35.25 52.02
N LEU A 196 56.27 35.83 51.07
CA LEU A 196 56.64 35.97 49.67
C LEU A 196 57.70 37.07 49.41
N LYS A 197 57.95 37.98 50.36
CA LYS A 197 59.02 38.99 50.27
C LYS A 197 60.39 38.42 50.64
N ASP A 198 60.44 37.25 51.26
CA ASP A 198 61.67 36.62 51.70
C ASP A 198 62.44 36.00 50.51
N ALA A 199 63.72 36.32 50.36
CA ALA A 199 64.49 36.05 49.14
C ALA A 199 64.60 34.54 48.79
N LYS A 200 64.55 33.65 49.79
CA LYS A 200 64.50 32.19 49.59
C LYS A 200 63.15 31.72 49.04
N SER A 201 62.05 32.28 49.53
CA SER A 201 60.70 32.00 49.05
C SER A 201 60.51 32.52 47.62
N ALA A 202 61.03 33.72 47.33
CA ALA A 202 61.04 34.30 45.98
C ALA A 202 61.80 33.43 44.96
N ALA A 203 62.95 32.84 45.34
CA ALA A 203 63.70 31.93 44.47
C ALA A 203 62.95 30.62 44.19
N LYS A 204 62.28 30.06 45.21
CA LYS A 204 61.45 28.86 45.05
C LYS A 204 60.24 29.12 44.16
N VAL A 205 59.58 30.27 44.33
CA VAL A 205 58.48 30.71 43.47
C VAL A 205 58.95 30.95 42.04
N LYS A 206 60.14 31.56 41.83
CA LYS A 206 60.74 31.74 40.50
C LYS A 206 61.06 30.40 39.82
N HIS A 207 61.53 29.40 40.57
CA HIS A 207 61.75 28.06 40.04
C HIS A 207 60.44 27.36 39.65
N MET A 208 59.43 27.42 40.52
CA MET A 208 58.09 26.89 40.23
C MET A 208 57.44 27.59 39.03
N TYR A 209 57.61 28.91 38.91
CA TYR A 209 57.17 29.69 37.75
C TYR A 209 57.86 29.20 36.46
N ASN A 210 59.18 29.00 36.48
CA ASN A 210 59.91 28.51 35.31
C ASN A 210 59.48 27.07 34.92
N CYS A 211 59.23 26.19 35.89
CA CYS A 211 58.68 24.85 35.64
C CYS A 211 57.26 24.92 35.05
N ALA A 212 56.38 25.75 35.62
CA ALA A 212 55.03 25.94 35.11
C ALA A 212 55.02 26.58 33.72
N VAL A 213 55.97 27.47 33.40
CA VAL A 213 56.13 28.05 32.06
C VAL A 213 56.59 27.00 31.05
N ALA A 214 57.49 26.09 31.43
CA ALA A 214 57.89 24.97 30.58
C ALA A 214 56.72 24.01 30.31
N GLU A 215 55.98 23.61 31.35
CA GLU A 215 54.78 22.79 31.21
C GLU A 215 53.71 23.49 30.35
N ASN A 216 53.53 24.80 30.50
CA ASN A 216 52.59 25.58 29.69
C ASN A 216 53.03 25.67 28.21
N LYS A 217 54.34 25.63 27.92
CA LYS A 217 54.85 25.54 26.54
C LYS A 217 54.50 24.19 25.93
N ASP A 218 54.69 23.10 26.67
CA ASP A 218 54.34 21.75 26.21
C ASP A 218 52.83 21.58 26.02
N VAL A 219 52.02 22.14 26.94
CA VAL A 219 50.56 22.18 26.82
C VAL A 219 50.11 23.02 25.62
N LYS A 220 50.76 24.15 25.34
CA LYS A 220 50.47 24.97 24.15
C LYS A 220 50.76 24.23 22.86
N GLU A 221 51.88 23.50 22.77
CA GLU A 221 52.18 22.71 21.56
C GLU A 221 51.22 21.53 21.41
N ALA A 222 50.88 20.84 22.51
CA ALA A 222 49.86 19.79 22.49
C ALA A 222 48.49 20.32 22.07
N THR A 223 48.12 21.53 22.52
CA THR A 223 46.87 22.20 22.10
C THR A 223 46.91 22.53 20.61
N ARG A 224 48.03 23.05 20.09
CA ARG A 224 48.19 23.37 18.66
C ARG A 224 48.09 22.14 17.76
N LEU A 225 48.68 21.02 18.19
CA LEU A 225 48.56 19.73 17.51
C LEU A 225 47.10 19.26 17.50
N LEU A 226 46.42 19.28 18.64
CA LEU A 226 45.00 18.92 18.72
C LEU A 226 44.11 19.82 17.86
N GLU A 227 44.36 21.13 17.82
CA GLU A 227 43.64 22.06 16.94
C GLU A 227 43.82 21.71 15.47
N THR A 228 45.04 21.29 15.08
CA THR A 228 45.35 20.85 13.72
C THR A 228 44.63 19.54 13.40
N ASP A 229 44.72 18.54 14.28
CA ASP A 229 44.04 17.25 14.11
C ASP A 229 42.51 17.39 14.06
N MET A 230 41.95 18.32 14.86
CA MET A 230 40.52 18.65 14.81
C MET A 230 40.14 19.31 13.48
N ALA A 231 40.98 20.21 12.96
CA ALA A 231 40.75 20.84 11.67
C ALA A 231 40.77 19.82 10.52
N ASP A 232 41.74 18.90 10.54
CA ASP A 232 41.86 17.82 9.56
C ASP A 232 40.69 16.83 9.66
N SER A 233 40.30 16.46 10.87
CA SER A 233 39.12 15.61 11.11
C SER A 233 37.84 16.27 10.61
N LYS A 234 37.68 17.58 10.82
CA LYS A 234 36.53 18.35 10.32
C LYS A 234 36.52 18.41 8.79
N ALA A 235 37.68 18.60 8.16
CA ALA A 235 37.82 18.54 6.70
C ALA A 235 37.47 17.14 6.15
N LEU A 236 37.88 16.08 6.83
CA LEU A 236 37.53 14.71 6.45
C LEU A 236 36.03 14.43 6.59
N ILE A 237 35.40 14.88 7.68
CA ILE A 237 33.95 14.74 7.90
C ILE A 237 33.18 15.45 6.80
N THR A 238 33.50 16.72 6.52
CA THR A 238 32.82 17.47 5.45
C THR A 238 32.98 16.83 4.08
N ARG A 239 34.15 16.24 3.77
CA ARG A 239 34.35 15.45 2.54
C ARG A 239 33.49 14.18 2.52
N LYS A 240 33.37 13.47 3.65
CA LYS A 240 32.52 12.27 3.73
C LYS A 240 31.04 12.61 3.63
N GLU A 241 30.60 13.73 4.19
CA GLU A 241 29.22 14.22 4.04
C GLU A 241 28.88 14.60 2.59
N THR A 242 29.82 15.13 1.81
CA THR A 242 29.58 15.39 0.38
C THR A 242 29.52 14.09 -0.43
N GLU A 243 30.37 13.10 -0.14
CA GLU A 243 30.31 11.76 -0.74
C GLU A 243 28.97 11.06 -0.43
N ILE A 244 28.50 11.13 0.83
CA ILE A 244 27.19 10.58 1.24
C ILE A 244 26.05 11.27 0.49
N ARG A 245 26.05 12.60 0.39
CA ARG A 245 25.01 13.34 -0.37
C ARG A 245 25.02 12.98 -1.86
N ALA A 246 26.20 12.81 -2.45
CA ALA A 246 26.32 12.40 -3.86
C ALA A 246 25.80 10.98 -4.09
N THR A 247 26.11 10.04 -3.19
CA THR A 247 25.61 8.65 -3.28
C THR A 247 24.10 8.57 -3.04
N GLN A 248 23.54 9.34 -2.12
CA GLN A 248 22.09 9.44 -1.92
C GLN A 248 21.36 9.90 -3.19
N LYS A 249 21.87 10.93 -3.87
CA LYS A 249 21.30 11.37 -5.16
C LYS A 249 21.32 10.26 -6.22
N ARG A 250 22.41 9.49 -6.30
CA ARG A 250 22.49 8.35 -7.24
C ARG A 250 21.47 7.25 -6.90
N ILE A 251 21.27 6.96 -5.61
CA ILE A 251 20.25 6.01 -5.15
C ILE A 251 18.85 6.48 -5.53
N GLU A 252 18.54 7.77 -5.37
CA GLU A 252 17.26 8.33 -5.78
C GLU A 252 17.01 8.20 -7.28
N THR A 253 18.03 8.47 -8.12
CA THR A 253 17.93 8.24 -9.57
C THR A 253 17.67 6.78 -9.89
N VAL A 254 18.45 5.85 -9.34
CA VAL A 254 18.27 4.41 -9.57
C VAL A 254 16.89 3.94 -9.10
N LYS A 255 16.38 4.47 -7.98
CA LYS A 255 15.03 4.16 -7.50
C LYS A 255 13.96 4.63 -8.47
N LYS A 256 14.12 5.81 -9.06
CA LYS A 256 13.21 6.32 -10.09
C LYS A 256 13.23 5.42 -11.34
N ASP A 257 14.42 5.06 -11.80
CA ASP A 257 14.58 4.17 -12.95
C ASP A 257 13.95 2.80 -12.69
N PHE A 258 14.15 2.23 -11.50
CA PHE A 258 13.54 0.95 -11.10
C PHE A 258 12.01 1.00 -11.11
N LEU A 259 11.41 2.07 -10.60
CA LEU A 259 9.95 2.25 -10.63
C LEU A 259 9.43 2.38 -12.07
N GLN A 260 10.15 3.10 -12.93
CA GLN A 260 9.81 3.22 -14.34
C GLN A 260 9.89 1.87 -15.06
N THR A 261 10.98 1.12 -14.89
CA THR A 261 11.13 -0.22 -15.47
C THR A 261 10.05 -1.18 -14.94
N GLY A 262 9.66 -1.06 -13.67
CA GLY A 262 8.54 -1.82 -13.10
C GLY A 262 7.20 -1.53 -13.78
N ALA A 263 6.91 -0.26 -14.09
CA ALA A 263 5.70 0.14 -14.81
C ALA A 263 5.72 -0.33 -16.28
N GLU A 264 6.86 -0.21 -16.96
CA GLU A 264 7.06 -0.72 -18.33
C GLU A 264 6.85 -2.24 -18.38
N LYS A 265 7.41 -2.98 -17.41
CA LYS A 265 7.19 -4.43 -17.28
C LYS A 265 5.72 -4.78 -17.12
N SER A 266 4.99 -4.11 -16.23
CA SER A 266 3.55 -4.36 -16.03
C SER A 266 2.74 -4.09 -17.31
N THR A 267 3.16 -3.10 -18.10
CA THR A 267 2.51 -2.78 -19.38
C THR A 267 2.75 -3.89 -20.40
N LEU A 268 4.00 -4.35 -20.53
CA LEU A 268 4.37 -5.47 -21.40
C LEU A 268 3.67 -6.78 -21.01
N GLU A 269 3.54 -7.07 -19.71
CA GLU A 269 2.80 -8.26 -19.23
C GLU A 269 1.32 -8.22 -19.63
N ASN A 270 0.69 -7.05 -19.60
CA ASN A 270 -0.69 -6.89 -20.05
C ASN A 270 -0.80 -7.08 -21.57
N SER A 271 0.09 -6.45 -22.35
CA SER A 271 0.12 -6.65 -23.81
C SER A 271 0.39 -8.10 -24.21
N LEU A 272 1.20 -8.83 -23.43
CA LEU A 272 1.46 -10.25 -23.68
C LEU A 272 0.20 -11.10 -23.44
N LYS A 273 -0.56 -10.85 -22.37
CA LYS A 273 -1.85 -11.51 -22.13
C LYS A 273 -2.87 -11.22 -23.24
N GLU A 274 -2.94 -9.99 -23.72
CA GLU A 274 -3.81 -9.61 -24.84
C GLU A 274 -3.44 -10.37 -26.11
N LEU A 275 -2.15 -10.49 -26.41
CA LEU A 275 -1.66 -11.27 -27.56
C LEU A 275 -1.92 -12.77 -27.41
N GLU A 276 -1.78 -13.34 -26.21
CA GLU A 276 -2.12 -14.75 -25.95
C GLU A 276 -3.61 -15.01 -26.19
N VAL A 277 -4.50 -14.12 -25.73
CA VAL A 277 -5.94 -14.21 -25.99
C VAL A 277 -6.25 -14.07 -27.48
N ALA A 278 -5.63 -13.11 -28.17
CA ALA A 278 -5.82 -12.92 -29.61
C ALA A 278 -5.34 -14.13 -30.43
N ALA A 279 -4.19 -14.72 -30.06
CA ALA A 279 -3.66 -15.93 -30.69
C ALA A 279 -4.58 -17.13 -30.45
N GLY A 280 -5.10 -17.29 -29.22
CA GLY A 280 -6.08 -18.33 -28.90
C GLY A 280 -7.37 -18.21 -29.71
N ASN A 281 -7.91 -16.99 -29.84
CA ASN A 281 -9.08 -16.73 -30.67
C ASN A 281 -8.83 -17.03 -32.15
N SER A 282 -7.68 -16.61 -32.70
CA SER A 282 -7.32 -16.89 -34.09
C SER A 282 -7.15 -18.39 -34.35
N GLN A 283 -6.56 -19.15 -33.42
CA GLN A 283 -6.50 -20.61 -33.51
C GLN A 283 -7.90 -21.26 -33.47
N ALA A 284 -8.79 -20.78 -32.59
CA ALA A 284 -10.16 -21.28 -32.51
C ALA A 284 -10.95 -21.00 -33.81
N GLU A 285 -10.81 -19.80 -34.38
CA GLU A 285 -11.40 -19.45 -35.69
C GLU A 285 -10.85 -20.32 -36.81
N SER A 286 -9.54 -20.53 -36.87
CA SER A 286 -8.93 -21.40 -37.87
C SER A 286 -9.39 -22.86 -37.74
N ALA A 287 -9.53 -23.37 -36.51
CA ALA A 287 -10.06 -24.70 -36.26
C ALA A 287 -11.54 -24.82 -36.68
N ALA A 288 -12.36 -23.80 -36.39
CA ALA A 288 -13.76 -23.74 -36.81
C ALA A 288 -13.89 -23.73 -38.34
N GLN A 289 -13.08 -22.92 -39.03
CA GLN A 289 -13.03 -22.89 -40.50
C GLN A 289 -12.58 -24.23 -41.08
N LEU A 290 -11.63 -24.92 -40.45
CA LEU A 290 -11.20 -26.25 -40.88
C LEU A 290 -12.36 -27.25 -40.78
N THR A 291 -13.11 -27.24 -39.66
CA THR A 291 -14.27 -28.12 -39.48
C THR A 291 -15.39 -27.81 -40.47
N GLU A 292 -15.66 -26.53 -40.75
CA GLU A 292 -16.65 -26.12 -41.76
C GLU A 292 -16.24 -26.60 -43.16
N ASN A 293 -14.98 -26.44 -43.54
CA ASN A 293 -14.47 -26.93 -44.82
C ASN A 293 -14.56 -28.45 -44.95
N GLN A 294 -14.31 -29.21 -43.89
CA GLN A 294 -14.49 -30.66 -43.88
C GLN A 294 -15.95 -31.06 -44.09
N LEU A 295 -16.88 -30.32 -43.49
CA LEU A 295 -18.32 -30.52 -43.65
C LEU A 295 -18.77 -30.22 -45.09
N LEU A 296 -18.36 -29.07 -45.63
CA LEU A 296 -18.62 -28.70 -47.03
C LEU A 296 -18.02 -29.71 -48.03
N GLN A 297 -16.83 -30.25 -47.73
CA GLN A 297 -16.21 -31.29 -48.55
C GLN A 297 -17.04 -32.58 -48.52
N THR A 298 -17.55 -32.97 -47.36
CA THR A 298 -18.43 -34.15 -47.22
C THR A 298 -19.73 -33.97 -48.00
N ASP A 299 -20.33 -32.78 -47.94
CA ASP A 299 -21.55 -32.45 -48.69
C ASP A 299 -21.30 -32.48 -50.21
N LEU A 300 -20.17 -31.93 -50.67
CA LEU A 300 -19.76 -31.99 -52.08
C LEU A 300 -19.57 -33.43 -52.58
N GLU A 301 -18.96 -34.30 -51.78
CA GLU A 301 -18.82 -35.72 -52.10
C GLU A 301 -20.18 -36.43 -52.18
N GLY A 302 -21.10 -36.10 -51.27
CA GLY A 302 -22.47 -36.59 -51.27
C GLY A 302 -23.26 -36.16 -52.52
N ILE A 303 -23.19 -34.87 -52.88
CA ILE A 303 -23.81 -34.33 -54.10
C ILE A 303 -23.21 -35.00 -55.33
N THR A 304 -21.88 -35.14 -55.39
CA THR A 304 -21.19 -35.75 -56.53
C THR A 304 -21.65 -37.20 -56.75
N SER A 305 -21.78 -37.97 -55.66
CA SER A 305 -22.29 -39.34 -55.70
C SER A 305 -23.75 -39.40 -56.18
N SER A 306 -24.62 -38.50 -55.68
CA SER A 306 -26.02 -38.40 -56.12
C SER A 306 -26.13 -38.05 -57.62
N CYS A 307 -25.34 -37.08 -58.08
CA CYS A 307 -25.23 -36.73 -59.50
C CYS A 307 -24.77 -37.93 -60.35
N GLY A 308 -23.83 -38.73 -59.85
CA GLY A 308 -23.40 -39.98 -60.50
C GLY A 308 -24.55 -40.97 -60.68
N VAL A 309 -25.33 -41.21 -59.63
CA VAL A 309 -26.52 -42.08 -59.68
C VAL A 309 -27.57 -41.55 -60.67
N LEU A 310 -27.86 -40.25 -60.64
CA LEU A 310 -28.81 -39.63 -61.57
C LEU A 310 -28.33 -39.71 -63.04
N ALA A 311 -27.02 -39.57 -63.28
CA ALA A 311 -26.44 -39.72 -64.62
C ALA A 311 -26.59 -41.16 -65.14
N GLU A 312 -26.36 -42.17 -64.30
CA GLU A 312 -26.59 -43.58 -64.65
C GLU A 312 -28.06 -43.87 -64.94
N GLN A 313 -28.96 -43.37 -64.10
CA GLN A 313 -30.40 -43.49 -64.32
C GLN A 313 -30.83 -42.85 -65.65
N THR A 314 -30.33 -41.66 -65.95
CA THR A 314 -30.61 -40.95 -67.21
C THR A 314 -30.16 -41.79 -68.41
N LYS A 315 -28.94 -42.34 -68.37
CA LYS A 315 -28.41 -43.23 -69.41
C LYS A 315 -29.27 -44.49 -69.57
N ALA A 316 -29.76 -45.07 -68.48
CA ALA A 316 -30.67 -46.21 -68.52
C ALA A 316 -32.03 -45.86 -69.14
N TYR A 317 -32.61 -44.70 -68.81
CA TYR A 317 -33.85 -44.22 -69.41
C TYR A 317 -33.69 -43.93 -70.90
N GLU A 318 -32.59 -43.29 -71.32
CA GLU A 318 -32.29 -43.07 -72.74
C GLU A 318 -32.19 -44.37 -73.53
N SER A 319 -31.57 -45.41 -72.95
CA SER A 319 -31.50 -46.74 -73.56
C SER A 319 -32.89 -47.36 -73.71
N LYS A 320 -33.74 -47.28 -72.68
CA LYS A 320 -35.15 -47.73 -72.74
C LYS A 320 -35.97 -46.97 -73.79
N ILE A 321 -35.80 -45.66 -73.89
CA ILE A 321 -36.46 -44.82 -74.91
C ILE A 321 -36.02 -45.25 -76.31
N ARG A 322 -34.71 -45.44 -76.53
CA ARG A 322 -34.19 -45.96 -77.81
C ARG A 322 -34.80 -47.31 -78.17
N ALA A 323 -34.82 -48.26 -77.23
CA ALA A 323 -35.42 -49.57 -77.45
C ALA A 323 -36.91 -49.48 -77.81
N ARG A 324 -37.69 -48.65 -77.10
CA ARG A 324 -39.10 -48.40 -77.44
C ARG A 324 -39.27 -47.77 -78.81
N ARG A 325 -38.41 -46.83 -79.19
CA ARG A 325 -38.44 -46.20 -80.53
C ARG A 325 -38.23 -47.24 -81.62
N THR A 326 -37.25 -48.14 -81.45
CA THR A 326 -37.03 -49.25 -82.39
C THR A 326 -38.24 -50.17 -82.49
N VAL A 327 -38.90 -50.50 -81.37
CA VAL A 327 -40.14 -51.30 -81.37
C VAL A 327 -41.26 -50.58 -82.13
N TYR A 328 -41.46 -49.28 -81.91
CA TYR A 328 -42.45 -48.50 -82.65
C TYR A 328 -42.14 -48.42 -84.14
N GLU A 329 -40.88 -48.26 -84.53
CA GLU A 329 -40.45 -48.26 -85.93
C GLU A 329 -40.71 -49.62 -86.61
N LEU A 330 -40.40 -50.73 -85.93
CA LEU A 330 -40.71 -52.08 -86.42
C LEU A 330 -42.21 -52.33 -86.54
N SER A 331 -43.00 -51.89 -85.56
CA SER A 331 -44.46 -51.98 -85.60
C SER A 331 -45.05 -51.14 -86.74
N ALA A 332 -44.53 -49.94 -86.98
CA ALA A 332 -44.96 -49.08 -88.08
C ALA A 332 -44.63 -49.70 -89.45
N LEU A 333 -43.47 -50.36 -89.59
CA LEU A 333 -43.10 -51.11 -90.79
C LEU A 333 -44.05 -52.30 -91.01
N SER A 334 -44.31 -53.10 -89.98
CA SER A 334 -45.25 -54.22 -90.06
C SER A 334 -46.68 -53.78 -90.45
N MET A 335 -47.17 -52.67 -89.86
CA MET A 335 -48.45 -52.10 -90.26
C MET A 335 -48.45 -51.59 -91.71
N ARG A 336 -47.34 -51.02 -92.20
CA ARG A 336 -47.21 -50.64 -93.63
C ARG A 336 -47.27 -51.87 -94.54
N GLU A 337 -46.62 -52.97 -94.18
CA GLU A 337 -46.66 -54.22 -94.94
C GLU A 337 -48.08 -54.82 -94.96
N GLN A 338 -48.77 -54.87 -93.82
CA GLN A 338 -50.16 -55.31 -93.74
C GLN A 338 -51.09 -54.43 -94.57
N ASN A 339 -50.95 -53.11 -94.48
CA ASN A 339 -51.71 -52.18 -95.32
C ASN A 339 -51.41 -52.37 -96.81
N GLY A 340 -50.16 -52.62 -97.18
CA GLY A 340 -49.78 -52.98 -98.55
C GLY A 340 -50.49 -54.24 -99.04
N PHE A 341 -50.55 -55.29 -98.20
CA PHE A 341 -51.26 -56.53 -98.50
C PHE A 341 -52.78 -56.31 -98.65
N LEU A 342 -53.38 -55.51 -97.78
CA LEU A 342 -54.81 -55.17 -97.85
C LEU A 342 -55.13 -54.38 -99.13
N LEU A 343 -54.31 -53.37 -99.46
CA LEU A 343 -54.47 -52.59 -100.70
C LEU A 343 -54.36 -53.47 -101.96
N GLU A 344 -53.44 -54.44 -101.94
CA GLU A 344 -53.27 -55.41 -103.02
C GLU A 344 -54.47 -56.36 -103.15
N ASN A 345 -55.05 -56.81 -102.05
CA ASN A 345 -56.29 -57.60 -102.06
C ASN A 345 -57.48 -56.76 -102.58
N VAL A 346 -57.59 -55.50 -102.16
CA VAL A 346 -58.61 -54.57 -102.68
C VAL A 346 -58.46 -54.39 -104.19
N ARG A 347 -57.22 -54.26 -104.70
CA ARG A 347 -56.93 -54.19 -106.13
C ARG A 347 -57.39 -55.45 -106.87
N LYS A 348 -57.04 -56.65 -106.39
CA LYS A 348 -57.49 -57.93 -106.97
C LYS A 348 -59.01 -58.10 -106.92
N MET A 349 -59.64 -57.63 -105.85
CA MET A 349 -61.09 -57.68 -105.71
C MET A 349 -61.78 -56.73 -106.70
N LYS A 350 -61.19 -55.55 -106.93
CA LYS A 350 -61.62 -54.61 -107.97
C LYS A 350 -61.47 -55.18 -109.38
N GLU A 351 -60.38 -55.90 -109.65
CA GLU A 351 -60.18 -56.63 -110.92
C GLU A 351 -61.22 -57.74 -111.12
N ARG A 352 -61.54 -58.51 -110.07
CA ARG A 352 -62.62 -59.51 -110.11
C ARG A 352 -64.01 -58.89 -110.34
N ILE A 353 -64.29 -57.72 -109.75
CA ILE A 353 -65.53 -56.97 -110.01
C ILE A 353 -65.58 -56.56 -111.49
N GLN A 354 -64.47 -56.08 -112.06
CA GLN A 354 -64.39 -55.74 -113.48
C GLN A 354 -64.53 -56.96 -114.41
N GLU A 355 -64.14 -58.17 -113.98
CA GLU A 355 -64.42 -59.41 -114.72
C GLU A 355 -65.90 -59.80 -114.66
N VAL A 356 -66.57 -59.60 -113.52
CA VAL A 356 -68.02 -59.81 -113.39
C VAL A 356 -68.80 -58.82 -114.25
N GLU A 357 -68.33 -57.58 -114.40
CA GLU A 357 -68.91 -56.58 -115.31
C GLU A 357 -68.83 -56.99 -116.79
N LYS A 358 -67.87 -57.84 -117.19
CA LYS A 358 -67.74 -58.32 -118.59
C LYS A 358 -68.70 -59.45 -118.94
N VAL A 359 -69.29 -60.12 -117.94
CA VAL A 359 -70.31 -61.19 -118.10
C VAL A 359 -71.73 -60.64 -117.87
N TYR A 360 -71.85 -59.32 -117.68
CA TYR A 360 -73.10 -58.66 -117.36
C TYR A 360 -74.05 -58.62 -118.58
N ASP A 361 -75.05 -59.50 -118.56
CA ASP A 361 -76.10 -59.64 -119.57
C ASP A 361 -77.04 -58.41 -119.55
N PRO A 362 -77.13 -57.63 -120.66
CA PRO A 362 -78.01 -56.47 -120.77
C PRO A 362 -79.51 -56.75 -120.52
N GLN A 363 -79.95 -58.01 -120.58
CA GLN A 363 -81.34 -58.38 -120.30
C GLN A 363 -81.72 -58.19 -118.82
N TRP A 364 -80.76 -58.21 -117.90
CA TRP A 364 -81.01 -57.93 -116.49
C TRP A 364 -81.32 -56.45 -116.20
N GLN A 365 -80.80 -55.51 -117.00
CA GLN A 365 -81.18 -54.09 -116.88
C GLN A 365 -82.60 -53.80 -117.40
N MET A 366 -83.14 -54.60 -118.31
CA MET A 366 -84.56 -54.48 -118.70
C MET A 366 -85.49 -55.04 -117.61
N LYS A 367 -85.14 -56.17 -116.99
CA LYS A 367 -85.89 -56.69 -115.83
C LYS A 367 -85.77 -55.79 -114.60
N LEU A 368 -84.61 -55.17 -114.38
CA LEU A 368 -84.44 -54.18 -113.31
C LEU A 368 -85.27 -52.93 -113.59
N ARG A 369 -85.37 -52.45 -114.84
CA ARG A 369 -86.29 -51.35 -115.22
C ARG A 369 -87.76 -51.70 -115.00
N GLU A 370 -88.18 -52.92 -115.34
CA GLU A 370 -89.55 -53.42 -115.08
C GLU A 370 -89.86 -53.53 -113.58
N VAL A 371 -88.85 -53.90 -112.77
CA VAL A 371 -88.97 -53.96 -111.31
C VAL A 371 -88.90 -52.56 -110.69
N GLU A 372 -88.09 -51.65 -111.23
CA GLU A 372 -88.02 -50.25 -110.79
C GLU A 372 -89.28 -49.46 -111.13
N GLU A 373 -89.95 -49.72 -112.26
CA GLU A 373 -91.29 -49.15 -112.57
C GLU A 373 -92.38 -49.72 -111.66
N LYS A 374 -92.33 -51.01 -111.32
CA LYS A 374 -93.24 -51.63 -110.33
C LYS A 374 -92.95 -51.17 -108.90
N VAL A 375 -91.69 -50.87 -108.56
CA VAL A 375 -91.31 -50.27 -107.27
C VAL A 375 -91.67 -48.79 -107.22
N LYS A 376 -91.68 -48.08 -108.36
CA LYS A 376 -92.13 -46.68 -108.44
C LYS A 376 -93.65 -46.56 -108.24
N SER A 377 -94.46 -47.46 -108.81
CA SER A 377 -95.92 -47.46 -108.57
C SER A 377 -96.32 -47.96 -107.18
N VAL A 378 -95.51 -48.79 -106.52
CA VAL A 378 -95.69 -49.16 -105.10
C VAL A 378 -95.21 -48.05 -104.16
N ARG A 379 -94.19 -47.27 -104.53
CA ARG A 379 -93.70 -46.14 -103.72
C ARG A 379 -94.66 -44.94 -103.75
N GLU A 380 -95.39 -44.73 -104.85
CA GLU A 380 -96.47 -43.71 -104.97
C GLU A 380 -97.75 -44.10 -104.20
N LEU A 381 -97.92 -45.36 -103.79
CA LEU A 381 -99.00 -45.82 -102.90
C LEU A 381 -98.65 -45.73 -101.40
N PHE A 382 -97.42 -45.35 -101.07
CA PHE A 382 -96.91 -45.23 -99.68
C PHE A 382 -96.33 -43.84 -99.38
N GLU A 383 -96.59 -42.82 -100.21
CA GLU A 383 -96.38 -41.41 -99.87
C GLU A 383 -97.50 -40.91 -98.94
N ASP A 384 -97.50 -41.42 -97.71
CA ASP A 384 -98.05 -40.70 -96.55
C ASP A 384 -97.57 -41.38 -95.25
N SER A 385 -96.25 -41.33 -95.00
CA SER A 385 -95.78 -41.49 -93.62
C SER A 385 -94.46 -40.76 -93.40
N ASP A 386 -94.57 -39.46 -93.16
CA ASP A 386 -93.55 -38.58 -92.61
C ASP A 386 -93.26 -38.90 -91.10
N GLY A 387 -93.30 -40.19 -90.74
CA GLY A 387 -93.40 -40.69 -89.37
C GLY A 387 -92.30 -41.64 -88.91
N LEU A 388 -91.49 -42.22 -89.81
CA LEU A 388 -90.47 -43.21 -89.41
C LEU A 388 -89.06 -42.63 -89.16
N ALA A 389 -88.80 -41.39 -89.59
CA ALA A 389 -87.56 -40.68 -89.27
C ALA A 389 -87.48 -40.25 -87.78
N LYS A 390 -88.61 -40.16 -87.08
CA LYS A 390 -88.66 -39.82 -85.64
C LYS A 390 -88.48 -41.00 -84.69
N PHE A 391 -88.43 -42.25 -85.19
CA PHE A 391 -88.25 -43.45 -84.37
C PHE A 391 -86.77 -43.85 -84.21
N HIS A 392 -85.90 -43.42 -85.13
CA HIS A 392 -84.46 -43.75 -85.08
C HIS A 392 -83.61 -42.79 -84.24
N ASP A 393 -84.06 -41.55 -84.03
CA ASP A 393 -83.37 -40.59 -83.15
C ASP A 393 -83.59 -40.86 -81.65
N GLY A 394 -84.73 -41.43 -81.26
CA GLY A 394 -84.98 -41.80 -79.85
C GLY A 394 -84.12 -42.97 -79.35
N ARG A 395 -83.79 -43.91 -80.23
CA ARG A 395 -83.03 -45.12 -79.88
C ARG A 395 -81.52 -44.87 -79.73
N ILE A 396 -81.00 -43.81 -80.35
CA ILE A 396 -79.61 -43.35 -80.17
C ILE A 396 -79.45 -42.62 -78.83
N VAL A 397 -80.50 -41.94 -78.35
CA VAL A 397 -80.50 -41.30 -77.02
C VAL A 397 -80.53 -42.34 -75.89
N ASP A 398 -81.32 -43.41 -76.03
CA ASP A 398 -81.36 -44.50 -75.03
C ASP A 398 -80.05 -45.30 -74.95
N LEU A 399 -79.38 -45.54 -76.08
CA LEU A 399 -78.08 -46.22 -76.11
C LEU A 399 -76.96 -45.36 -75.50
N ASN A 400 -77.00 -44.04 -75.70
CA ASN A 400 -76.07 -43.11 -75.04
C ASN A 400 -76.33 -42.99 -73.53
N PHE A 401 -77.60 -43.09 -73.09
CA PHE A 401 -77.94 -43.14 -71.67
C PHE A 401 -77.40 -44.40 -70.99
N GLN A 402 -77.56 -45.57 -71.63
CA GLN A 402 -77.01 -46.84 -71.11
C GLN A 402 -75.47 -46.84 -71.09
N HIS A 403 -74.81 -46.22 -72.08
CA HIS A 403 -73.36 -46.10 -72.11
C HIS A 403 -72.83 -45.24 -70.94
N ASN A 404 -73.48 -44.10 -70.66
CA ASN A 404 -73.08 -43.24 -69.54
C ASN A 404 -73.34 -43.89 -68.18
N GLN A 405 -74.39 -44.70 -68.04
CA GLN A 405 -74.68 -45.44 -66.81
C GLN A 405 -73.60 -46.51 -66.52
N LEU A 406 -73.07 -47.16 -67.56
CA LEU A 406 -71.96 -48.12 -67.44
C LEU A 406 -70.61 -47.44 -67.13
N VAL A 407 -70.40 -46.22 -67.62
CA VAL A 407 -69.20 -45.43 -67.29
C VAL A 407 -69.20 -45.01 -65.81
N ASP A 408 -70.34 -44.57 -65.27
CA ASP A 408 -70.47 -44.22 -63.85
C ASP A 408 -70.30 -45.43 -62.93
N GLN A 409 -70.82 -46.60 -63.32
CA GLN A 409 -70.60 -47.85 -62.58
C GLN A 409 -69.12 -48.26 -62.57
N ASN A 410 -68.40 -48.08 -63.69
CA ASN A 410 -66.98 -48.37 -63.76
C ASN A 410 -66.14 -47.41 -62.90
N GLN A 411 -66.51 -46.13 -62.85
CA GLN A 411 -65.82 -45.15 -62.00
C GLN A 411 -66.05 -45.43 -60.51
N ASN A 412 -67.25 -45.86 -60.12
CA ASN A 412 -67.55 -46.28 -58.75
C ASN A 412 -66.76 -47.55 -58.35
N LEU A 413 -66.66 -48.54 -59.23
CA LEU A 413 -65.84 -49.75 -58.99
C LEU A 413 -64.35 -49.42 -58.89
N GLN A 414 -63.84 -48.47 -59.68
CA GLN A 414 -62.45 -48.00 -59.57
C GLN A 414 -62.19 -47.20 -58.26
N ALA A 415 -63.17 -46.44 -57.79
CA ALA A 415 -63.09 -45.74 -56.50
C ALA A 415 -63.12 -46.73 -55.32
N GLU A 416 -63.88 -47.81 -55.44
CA GLU A 416 -63.97 -48.88 -54.44
C GLU A 416 -62.69 -49.74 -54.40
N LEU A 417 -62.11 -50.06 -55.57
CA LEU A 417 -60.78 -50.67 -55.69
C LEU A 417 -59.68 -49.81 -55.05
N LYS A 418 -59.72 -48.49 -55.23
CA LYS A 418 -58.78 -47.56 -54.57
C LYS A 418 -58.97 -47.50 -53.06
N ARG A 419 -60.21 -47.63 -52.55
CA ARG A 419 -60.47 -47.73 -51.10
C ARG A 419 -59.97 -49.04 -50.51
N LEU A 420 -60.08 -50.15 -51.24
CA LEU A 420 -59.56 -51.46 -50.81
C LEU A 420 -58.02 -51.52 -50.86
N GLN A 421 -57.38 -50.80 -51.80
CA GLN A 421 -55.91 -50.70 -51.88
C GLN A 421 -55.29 -49.71 -50.87
N ALA A 422 -56.08 -48.83 -50.25
CA ALA A 422 -55.63 -47.90 -49.21
C ALA A 422 -55.91 -48.41 -47.77
N GLY A 423 -56.47 -49.63 -47.64
CA GLY A 423 -56.81 -50.30 -46.38
C GLY A 423 -55.98 -51.55 -46.08
N THR A 424 -54.87 -51.75 -46.79
CA THR A 424 -53.77 -52.70 -46.51
C THR A 424 -52.47 -51.93 -46.53
#